data_AF-A0A1M3CV56-F1
#
_entry.id   AF-A0A1M3CV56-F1
#
_cell.length_a   1.000
_cell.length_b   1.000
_cell.length_c   1.000
_cell.angle_alpha   90.00
_cell.angle_beta   90.00
_cell.angle_gamma   90.00
#
_symmetry.space_group_name_H-M   'P 1'
#
loop_
_entity.id
_entity.type
_entity.pdbx_description
1 polymer ?
#
loop_
_entity_poly.entity_id
_entity_poly.type
_entity_poly.pdbx_seq_one_letter_code
_entity_poly.pdbx_strand_id
1 'polypeptide(L)'
;MYLTQQFGRELKDVLDKKFAIIKIARWTDHFYATHIREISEELNKVIMALSCMQHGPEFEYTESELRLLADMLIENEKDPIKKLAEMK
;
A
#
# COMPACT_ATOMS: atom_id res chain seq x y z
N MET A 1 1.41 7.06 16.82
CA MET A 1 0.54 6.23 15.95
C MET A 1 0.61 6.86 14.58
N TYR A 2 1.08 6.11 13.61
CA TYR A 2 1.24 6.54 12.23
C TYR A 2 -0.13 6.57 11.54
N LEU A 3 -0.41 7.63 10.78
CA LEU A 3 -1.73 7.82 10.16
C LEU A 3 -1.83 7.15 8.79
N THR A 4 -2.91 6.41 8.54
CA THR A 4 -3.21 5.78 7.24
C THR A 4 -3.13 6.77 6.08
N GLN A 5 -3.63 7.98 6.29
CA GLN A 5 -3.62 9.05 5.29
C GLN A 5 -2.20 9.54 4.95
N GLN A 6 -1.28 9.47 5.92
CA GLN A 6 0.12 9.80 5.68
C GLN A 6 0.78 8.73 4.80
N PHE A 7 0.51 7.46 5.06
CA PHE A 7 1.01 6.35 4.25
C PHE A 7 0.49 6.46 2.81
N GLY A 8 -0.81 6.78 2.64
CA GLY A 8 -1.40 7.00 1.31
C GLY A 8 -0.71 8.12 0.51
N ARG A 9 -0.33 9.22 1.17
CA ARG A 9 0.46 10.30 0.54
C ARG A 9 1.86 9.85 0.15
N GLU A 10 2.57 9.17 1.04
CA GLU A 10 3.92 8.65 0.75
C GLU A 10 3.89 7.60 -0.36
N LEU A 11 2.86 6.75 -0.42
CA LEU A 11 2.66 5.79 -1.49
C LEU A 11 2.50 6.48 -2.85
N LYS A 12 1.72 7.57 -2.93
CA LYS A 12 1.63 8.38 -4.15
C LYS A 12 2.98 8.96 -4.57
N ASP A 13 3.73 9.52 -3.63
CA ASP A 13 5.06 10.09 -3.92
C ASP A 13 6.04 9.02 -4.45
N VAL A 14 5.91 7.78 -3.98
CA VAL A 14 6.68 6.64 -4.48
C VAL A 14 6.24 6.24 -5.89
N LEU A 15 4.94 6.21 -6.16
CA LEU A 15 4.39 5.91 -7.49
C LEU A 15 4.79 6.97 -8.53
N ASP A 16 4.81 8.25 -8.15
CA ASP A 16 5.18 9.35 -9.05
C ASP A 16 6.66 9.33 -9.45
N LYS A 17 7.51 8.65 -8.67
CA LYS A 17 8.90 8.36 -9.03
C LYS A 17 9.04 7.24 -10.07
N LYS A 18 7.93 6.71 -10.60
CA LYS A 18 7.86 5.61 -11.58
C LYS A 18 8.65 4.39 -11.13
N PHE A 19 8.54 4.05 -9.86
CA PHE A 19 9.20 2.87 -9.31
C PHE A 19 8.58 1.59 -9.89
N ALA A 20 9.45 0.63 -10.24
CA ALA A 20 9.01 -0.72 -10.55
C ALA A 20 8.30 -1.35 -9.34
N ILE A 21 7.33 -2.23 -9.60
CA ILE A 21 6.49 -2.86 -8.56
C ILE A 21 7.34 -3.50 -7.45
N ILE A 22 8.42 -4.19 -7.82
CA ILE A 22 9.35 -4.77 -6.84
C ILE A 22 10.00 -3.74 -5.89
N LYS A 23 10.24 -2.51 -6.36
CA LYS A 23 10.76 -1.43 -5.51
C LYS A 23 9.70 -0.91 -4.55
N ILE A 24 8.44 -0.87 -4.97
CA ILE A 24 7.30 -0.49 -4.14
C ILE A 24 7.08 -1.53 -3.03
N ALA A 25 7.13 -2.82 -3.38
CA ALA A 25 7.02 -3.91 -2.42
C ALA A 25 8.12 -3.84 -1.34
N ARG A 26 9.38 -3.64 -1.76
CA ARG A 26 10.53 -3.49 -0.83
C ARG A 26 10.44 -2.22 0.01
N TRP A 27 9.98 -1.11 -0.57
CA TRP A 27 9.74 0.12 0.19
C TRP A 27 8.70 -0.11 1.29
N THR A 28 7.63 -0.82 0.97
CA THR A 28 6.57 -1.18 1.91
C THR A 28 7.08 -2.08 3.03
N ASP A 29 7.90 -3.08 2.69
CA ASP A 29 8.49 -3.99 3.68
C ASP A 29 9.44 -3.26 4.64
N HIS A 30 10.23 -2.32 4.12
CA HIS A 30 11.05 -1.45 4.95
C HIS A 30 10.21 -0.52 5.84
N PHE A 31 9.11 0.04 5.30
CA PHE A 31 8.17 0.85 6.07
C PHE A 31 7.57 0.05 7.23
N TYR A 32 7.18 -1.21 6.99
CA TYR A 32 6.67 -2.10 8.03
C TYR A 32 7.70 -2.31 9.14
N ALA A 33 8.92 -2.71 8.79
CA ALA A 33 9.98 -2.97 9.77
C ALA A 33 10.30 -1.75 10.65
N THR A 34 10.12 -0.54 10.12
CA THR A 34 10.38 0.72 10.83
C THR A 34 9.20 1.19 11.68
N HIS A 35 7.96 0.95 11.26
CA HIS A 35 6.76 1.52 11.89
C HIS A 35 5.79 0.48 12.49
N ILE A 36 6.13 -0.81 12.54
CA ILE A 36 5.25 -1.90 13.02
C ILE A 36 4.55 -1.63 14.35
N ARG A 37 5.19 -0.92 15.29
CA ARG A 37 4.61 -0.60 16.60
C ARG A 37 3.61 0.56 16.59
N GLU A 38 3.54 1.28 15.47
CA GLU A 38 2.80 2.54 15.35
C GLU A 38 1.67 2.50 14.33
N ILE A 39 1.58 1.44 13.53
CA ILE A 39 0.54 1.25 12.52
C ILE A 39 -0.72 0.61 13.13
N SER A 40 -1.89 0.95 12.56
CA SER A 40 -3.15 0.28 12.91
C SER A 40 -3.26 -1.10 12.25
N GLU A 41 -4.21 -1.92 12.71
CA GLU A 41 -4.47 -3.23 12.10
C GLU A 41 -4.92 -3.11 10.63
N GLU A 42 -5.72 -2.09 10.31
CA GLU A 42 -6.18 -1.81 8.95
C GLU A 42 -5.00 -1.44 8.04
N LEU A 43 -4.12 -0.55 8.50
CA LEU A 43 -2.93 -0.17 7.75
C LEU A 43 -1.97 -1.36 7.59
N ASN A 44 -1.86 -2.21 8.60
CA ASN A 44 -1.05 -3.43 8.51
C ASN A 44 -1.52 -4.37 7.39
N LYS A 45 -2.83 -4.56 7.21
CA LYS A 45 -3.38 -5.38 6.11
C LYS A 45 -2.95 -4.87 4.74
N VAL A 46 -2.99 -3.55 4.57
CA VAL A 46 -2.57 -2.87 3.33
C VAL A 46 -1.08 -3.07 3.08
N ILE A 47 -0.25 -2.84 4.10
CA ILE A 47 1.20 -3.01 4.03
C ILE A 47 1.55 -4.45 3.66
N MET A 48 0.92 -5.44 4.31
CA MET A 48 1.15 -6.85 3.99
C MET A 48 0.78 -7.20 2.55
N ALA A 49 -0.37 -6.71 2.05
CA ALA A 49 -0.78 -6.94 0.66
C ALA A 49 0.24 -6.36 -0.33
N LEU A 50 0.73 -5.15 -0.07
CA LEU A 50 1.73 -4.49 -0.91
C LEU A 50 3.11 -5.15 -0.83
N SER A 51 3.55 -5.60 0.35
CA SER A 51 4.78 -6.37 0.50
C SER A 51 4.71 -7.70 -0.25
N CYS A 52 3.54 -8.34 -0.31
CA CYS A 52 3.37 -9.61 -1.02
C CYS A 52 3.63 -9.53 -2.54
N MET A 53 3.55 -8.34 -3.15
CA MET A 53 3.89 -8.14 -4.56
C MET A 53 5.32 -8.57 -4.91
N GLN A 54 6.22 -8.71 -3.91
CA GLN A 54 7.57 -9.20 -4.16
C GLN A 54 7.65 -10.71 -4.47
N HIS A 55 6.60 -11.48 -4.19
CA HIS A 55 6.61 -12.93 -4.31
C HIS A 55 6.28 -13.44 -5.72
N GLY A 56 5.60 -12.62 -6.54
CA GLY A 56 5.29 -12.99 -7.92
C GLY A 56 4.26 -12.07 -8.58
N PRO A 57 4.18 -12.10 -9.93
CA PRO A 57 3.25 -11.29 -10.72
C PRO A 57 1.77 -11.56 -10.40
N GLU A 58 1.44 -12.72 -9.87
CA GLU A 58 0.08 -13.08 -9.44
C GLU A 58 -0.42 -12.25 -8.24
N PHE A 59 0.49 -11.64 -7.48
CA PHE A 59 0.19 -10.75 -6.36
C PHE A 59 0.33 -9.27 -6.73
N GLU A 60 0.82 -8.95 -7.93
CA GLU A 60 1.08 -7.58 -8.33
C GLU A 60 -0.23 -6.80 -8.56
N TYR A 61 -0.30 -5.62 -7.96
CA TYR A 61 -1.29 -4.63 -8.31
C TYR A 61 -0.82 -3.83 -9.53
N THR A 62 -1.74 -3.48 -10.42
CA THR A 62 -1.43 -2.57 -11.53
C THR A 62 -1.14 -1.16 -10.99
N GLU A 63 -0.47 -0.32 -11.77
CA GLU A 63 -0.22 1.08 -11.35
C GLU A 63 -1.53 1.82 -11.03
N SER A 64 -2.58 1.59 -11.82
CA SER A 64 -3.92 2.16 -11.61
C SER A 64 -4.53 1.71 -10.27
N GLU A 65 -4.38 0.42 -9.94
CA GLU A 65 -4.84 -0.14 -8.66
C GLU A 65 -4.08 0.45 -7.48
N LEU A 66 -2.76 0.61 -7.61
CA LEU A 66 -1.92 1.22 -6.57
C LEU A 66 -2.26 2.69 -6.34
N ARG A 67 -2.54 3.44 -7.42
CA ARG A 67 -2.98 4.84 -7.34
C ARG A 67 -4.33 4.96 -6.66
N LEU A 68 -5.29 4.13 -7.05
CA LEU A 68 -6.61 4.08 -6.44
C LEU A 68 -6.53 3.69 -4.95
N LEU A 69 -5.69 2.70 -4.62
CA LEU A 69 -5.42 2.32 -3.24
C LEU A 69 -4.88 3.49 -2.43
N ALA A 70 -3.91 4.23 -2.97
CA ALA A 70 -3.34 5.40 -2.32
C ALA A 70 -4.40 6.48 -2.06
N ASP A 71 -5.31 6.73 -3.03
CA ASP A 71 -6.44 7.64 -2.86
C ASP A 71 -7.39 7.20 -1.73
N MET A 72 -7.78 5.92 -1.71
CA MET A 72 -8.63 5.38 -0.65
C MET A 72 -8.00 5.53 0.75
N LEU A 73 -6.68 5.36 0.85
CA LEU A 73 -5.95 5.54 2.12
C LEU A 73 -5.94 7.00 2.58
N ILE A 74 -5.80 7.95 1.64
CA ILE A 74 -5.88 9.39 1.91
C ILE A 74 -7.28 9.78 2.37
N GLU A 75 -8.31 9.20 1.77
CA GLU A 75 -9.72 9.38 2.14
C GLU A 75 -10.13 8.63 3.43
N ASN A 76 -9.20 7.87 4.02
CA ASN A 76 -9.42 7.07 5.23
C ASN A 76 -10.52 6.01 5.06
N GLU A 77 -10.57 5.37 3.89
CA GLU A 77 -11.39 4.19 3.61
C GLU A 77 -11.06 3.07 4.62
N LYS A 78 -12.11 2.42 5.14
CA LYS A 78 -11.97 1.45 6.24
C LYS A 78 -11.38 0.12 5.79
N ASP A 79 -11.74 -0.31 4.58
CA ASP A 79 -11.28 -1.59 4.02
C ASP A 79 -10.93 -1.43 2.54
N PRO A 80 -9.82 -0.74 2.24
CA PRO A 80 -9.47 -0.40 0.87
C PRO A 80 -9.05 -1.64 0.06
N ILE A 81 -8.50 -2.68 0.72
CA ILE A 81 -8.13 -3.94 0.05
C ILE A 81 -9.36 -4.69 -0.42
N LYS A 82 -10.38 -4.82 0.44
CA LYS A 82 -11.64 -5.45 0.06
C LYS A 82 -12.33 -4.70 -1.06
N LYS A 83 -12.41 -3.36 -0.95
CA LYS A 83 -13.03 -2.51 -1.97
C LYS A 83 -12.32 -2.61 -3.32
N LEU A 84 -10.98 -2.67 -3.32
CA LEU A 84 -10.18 -2.89 -4.53
C LEU A 84 -10.45 -4.26 -5.15
N ALA A 85 -10.62 -5.31 -4.33
CA ALA A 85 -10.94 -6.64 -4.80
C ALA A 85 -12.36 -6.75 -5.41
N GLU A 86 -13.32 -5.98 -4.90
CA GLU A 86 -14.70 -5.91 -5.45
C GLU A 86 -14.78 -5.17 -6.80
N MET A 87 -13.72 -4.43 -7.17
CA MET A 87 -13.63 -3.70 -8.44
C MET A 87 -12.92 -4.49 -9.56
N LYS A 88 -12.33 -5.65 -9.23
CA LYS A 88 -11.71 -6.60 -10.18
C LYS A 88 -12.74 -7.58 -10.71
#